data_AF-A0A2N5NDV8-F1
#
_entry.id   AF-A0A2N5NDV8-F1
#
_cell.length_a   1.000
_cell.length_b   1.000
_cell.length_c   1.000
_cell.angle_alpha   90.00
_cell.angle_beta   90.00
_cell.angle_gamma   90.00
#
_symmetry.space_group_name_H-M   'P 1'
#
loop_
_entity.id
_entity.type
_entity.pdbx_description
1 polymer ?
#
loop_
_entity_poly.entity_id
_entity_poly.type
_entity_poly.pdbx_seq_one_letter_code
_entity_poly.pdbx_strand_id
1 'polypeptide(L)'
;YKVYGYTCFYKSDTSQMDSIPIEELTMTLVTGKYPRKLMHHLKTKLRYQVKKAESGIYYVTGDKIPIQIIVTKELTEAENLWLKSLTNELEQNETAEKLLEEYSKNQANALYRSVMELIVR
;
A
#
# COMPACT_ATOMS: atom_id res chain seq x y z
N TYR A 1 -3.17 -15.21 -2.56
CA TYR A 1 -4.32 -15.64 -3.38
C TYR A 1 -5.61 -14.87 -3.09
N LYS A 2 -6.03 -14.62 -1.84
CA LYS A 2 -7.29 -13.87 -1.56
C LYS A 2 -7.37 -12.49 -2.22
N VAL A 3 -6.37 -11.62 -2.00
CA VAL A 3 -6.37 -10.23 -2.55
C VAL A 3 -6.43 -10.25 -4.08
N TYR A 4 -5.59 -11.06 -4.73
CA TYR A 4 -5.61 -11.23 -6.18
C TYR A 4 -7.00 -11.69 -6.69
N GLY A 5 -7.62 -12.65 -5.99
CA GLY A 5 -8.98 -13.08 -6.30
C GLY A 5 -10.00 -11.95 -6.19
N TYR A 6 -9.93 -11.12 -5.13
CA TYR A 6 -10.79 -9.94 -5.01
C TYR A 6 -10.57 -8.92 -6.12
N THR A 7 -9.33 -8.68 -6.55
CA THR A 7 -9.05 -7.82 -7.69
C THR A 7 -9.67 -8.35 -8.97
N CYS A 8 -9.59 -9.66 -9.21
CA CYS A 8 -10.25 -10.29 -10.35
C CYS A 8 -11.78 -10.19 -10.25
N PHE A 9 -12.35 -10.37 -9.06
CA PHE A 9 -13.80 -10.20 -8.87
C PHE A 9 -14.24 -8.77 -9.13
N TYR A 10 -13.53 -7.78 -8.59
CA TYR A 10 -13.78 -6.37 -8.84
C TYR A 10 -13.73 -6.03 -10.34
N LYS A 11 -12.72 -6.54 -11.06
CA LYS A 11 -12.60 -6.41 -12.53
C LYS A 11 -13.79 -7.01 -13.29
N SER A 12 -14.34 -8.12 -12.80
CA SER A 12 -15.41 -8.87 -13.46
C SER A 12 -16.83 -8.43 -13.08
N ASP A 13 -16.99 -7.73 -11.95
CA ASP A 13 -18.27 -7.31 -11.40
C ASP A 13 -18.73 -5.99 -12.03
N THR A 14 -18.87 -6.00 -13.36
CA THR A 14 -19.26 -4.84 -14.17
C THR A 14 -20.38 -5.21 -15.14
N SER A 15 -21.30 -4.27 -15.37
CA SER A 15 -22.48 -4.50 -16.23
C SER A 15 -22.16 -4.63 -17.72
N GLN A 16 -21.01 -4.09 -18.15
CA GLN A 16 -20.49 -4.22 -19.51
C GLN A 16 -19.14 -4.93 -19.48
N MET A 17 -18.82 -5.63 -20.58
CA MET A 17 -17.51 -6.25 -20.74
C MET A 17 -16.43 -5.17 -20.70
N ASP A 18 -15.39 -5.42 -19.92
CA ASP A 18 -14.18 -4.58 -19.84
C ASP A 18 -14.42 -3.11 -19.45
N SER A 19 -15.46 -2.84 -18.63
CA SER A 19 -15.73 -1.47 -18.15
C SER A 19 -14.61 -0.88 -17.29
N ILE A 20 -13.82 -1.73 -16.65
CA ILE A 20 -12.63 -1.35 -15.89
C ILE A 20 -11.43 -1.95 -16.63
N PRO A 21 -10.62 -1.18 -17.36
CA PRO A 21 -9.43 -1.70 -18.04
C PRO A 21 -8.45 -2.35 -17.05
N ILE A 22 -7.76 -3.40 -17.47
CA ILE A 22 -6.82 -4.12 -16.59
C ILE A 22 -5.62 -3.23 -16.21
N GLU A 23 -5.26 -2.31 -17.09
CA GLU A 23 -4.18 -1.32 -16.94
C GLU A 23 -4.51 -0.26 -15.89
N GLU A 24 -5.79 -0.05 -15.58
CA GLU A 24 -6.24 0.87 -14.52
C GLU A 24 -6.25 0.22 -13.14
N LEU A 25 -5.92 -1.08 -13.04
CA LEU A 25 -5.83 -1.79 -11.78
C LEU A 25 -4.41 -1.87 -11.25
N THR A 26 -4.27 -1.70 -9.94
CA THR A 26 -3.02 -2.00 -9.21
C THR A 26 -3.38 -2.68 -7.90
N MET A 27 -2.57 -3.66 -7.50
CA MET A 27 -2.74 -4.34 -6.22
C MET A 27 -1.62 -3.94 -5.25
N THR A 28 -1.96 -3.28 -4.15
CA THR A 28 -0.99 -2.91 -3.10
C THR A 28 -1.10 -3.84 -1.90
N LEU A 29 0.03 -4.41 -1.48
CA LEU A 29 0.15 -5.25 -0.29
C LEU A 29 0.95 -4.51 0.78
N VAL A 30 0.32 -4.20 1.91
CA VAL A 30 0.96 -3.49 3.02
C VAL A 30 1.33 -4.49 4.12
N THR A 31 2.55 -4.40 4.65
CA THR A 31 3.02 -5.27 5.74
C THR A 31 4.00 -4.55 6.66
N GLY A 32 4.00 -4.90 7.94
CA GLY A 32 4.99 -4.35 8.89
C GLY A 32 6.38 -4.98 8.76
N LYS A 33 6.52 -6.18 8.19
CA LYS A 33 7.82 -6.88 8.11
C LYS A 33 8.12 -7.28 6.68
N TYR A 34 9.38 -7.13 6.28
CA TYR A 34 9.82 -7.48 4.93
C TYR A 34 9.50 -8.95 4.59
N PRO A 35 8.65 -9.22 3.58
CA PRO A 35 8.10 -10.55 3.34
C PRO A 35 9.07 -11.43 2.51
N ARG A 36 10.20 -11.84 3.12
CA ARG A 36 11.31 -12.55 2.44
C ARG A 36 10.87 -13.73 1.57
N LYS A 37 9.98 -14.57 2.08
CA LYS A 37 9.49 -15.76 1.35
C LYS A 37 8.68 -15.38 0.11
N LEU A 38 7.82 -14.36 0.22
CA LEU A 38 7.03 -13.86 -0.90
C LEU A 38 7.95 -13.22 -1.96
N MET A 39 8.87 -12.35 -1.54
CA MET A 39 9.83 -11.71 -2.44
C MET A 39 10.68 -12.73 -3.21
N HIS A 40 11.14 -13.77 -2.52
CA HIS A 40 11.85 -14.88 -3.16
C HIS A 40 10.95 -15.61 -4.16
N HIS A 41 9.72 -15.96 -3.77
CA HIS A 41 8.77 -16.65 -4.64
C HIS A 41 8.46 -15.85 -5.92
N LEU A 42 8.20 -14.55 -5.80
CA LEU A 42 7.95 -13.65 -6.93
C LEU A 42 9.13 -13.66 -7.91
N LYS A 43 10.36 -13.54 -7.41
CA LYS A 43 11.58 -13.51 -8.24
C LYS A 43 11.93 -14.86 -8.87
N THR A 44 11.82 -15.97 -8.12
CA THR A 44 12.39 -17.26 -8.54
C THR A 44 11.38 -18.21 -9.15
N LYS A 45 10.15 -18.25 -8.61
CA LYS A 45 9.10 -19.14 -9.10
C LYS A 45 8.28 -18.49 -10.19
N LEU A 46 7.84 -17.24 -9.95
CA LEU A 46 7.02 -16.49 -10.92
C LEU A 46 7.87 -15.69 -11.91
N ARG A 47 9.17 -15.52 -11.65
CA ARG A 47 10.12 -14.77 -12.49
C ARG A 47 9.70 -13.31 -12.72
N TYR A 48 8.98 -12.74 -11.76
CA TYR A 48 8.62 -11.33 -11.76
C TYR A 48 9.83 -10.46 -11.38
N GLN A 49 9.86 -9.26 -11.94
CA GLN A 49 10.84 -8.25 -11.58
C GLN A 49 10.35 -7.56 -10.31
N VAL A 50 11.23 -7.43 -9.32
CA VAL A 50 10.94 -6.67 -8.10
C VAL A 50 11.97 -5.56 -7.98
N LYS A 51 11.53 -4.31 -8.11
CA LYS A 51 12.35 -3.11 -8.00
C LYS A 51 12.03 -2.41 -6.68
N LYS A 52 13.06 -2.12 -5.88
CA LYS A 52 12.93 -1.19 -4.75
C LYS A 52 12.87 0.23 -5.30
N ALA A 53 11.77 0.93 -5.11
CA ALA A 53 11.58 2.30 -5.57
C ALA A 53 12.19 3.28 -4.56
N GLU A 54 11.90 3.05 -3.28
CA GLU A 54 12.38 3.83 -2.14
C GLU A 54 12.41 2.93 -0.89
N SER A 55 12.79 3.47 0.26
CA SER A 55 12.82 2.68 1.49
C SER A 55 11.40 2.21 1.84
N GLY A 56 11.18 0.90 1.92
CA GLY A 56 9.87 0.33 2.21
C GLY A 56 8.90 0.22 1.02
N ILE A 57 9.18 0.76 -0.17
CA ILE A 57 8.28 0.64 -1.32
C ILE A 57 8.93 -0.16 -2.45
N TYR A 58 8.24 -1.22 -2.88
CA TYR A 58 8.70 -2.15 -3.88
C TYR A 58 7.65 -2.29 -4.98
N TYR A 59 8.05 -2.09 -6.24
CA TYR A 59 7.23 -2.38 -7.40
C TYR A 59 7.55 -3.75 -7.94
N VAL A 60 6.51 -4.50 -8.30
CA VAL A 60 6.60 -5.83 -8.86
C VAL A 60 5.89 -5.85 -10.21
N THR A 61 6.64 -6.21 -11.26
CA THR A 61 6.15 -6.26 -12.64
C THR A 61 6.41 -7.64 -13.25
N GLY A 62 5.53 -8.07 -14.15
CA GLY A 62 5.54 -9.42 -14.76
C GLY A 62 4.18 -10.12 -14.72
N ASP A 63 3.26 -9.63 -13.90
CA ASP A 63 1.84 -10.00 -13.91
C ASP A 63 1.02 -9.04 -14.80
N LYS A 64 -0.23 -9.40 -15.11
CA LYS A 64 -1.18 -8.53 -15.82
C LYS A 64 -1.61 -7.34 -14.97
N ILE A 65 -1.68 -7.52 -13.66
CA ILE A 65 -2.00 -6.45 -12.71
C ILE A 65 -0.70 -6.04 -12.01
N PRO A 66 -0.22 -4.80 -12.16
CA PRO A 66 0.91 -4.28 -11.40
C PRO A 66 0.72 -4.48 -9.89
N ILE A 67 1.79 -4.86 -9.21
CA ILE A 67 1.76 -5.10 -7.76
C ILE A 67 2.73 -4.15 -7.06
N GLN A 68 2.27 -3.50 -6.00
CA GLN A 68 3.10 -2.74 -5.07
C GLN A 68 3.17 -3.48 -3.73
N ILE A 69 4.35 -3.50 -3.11
CA ILE A 69 4.52 -3.99 -1.75
C ILE A 69 5.08 -2.85 -0.90
N ILE A 70 4.36 -2.51 0.17
CA ILE A 70 4.75 -1.49 1.14
C ILE A 70 5.13 -2.19 2.44
N VAL A 71 6.35 -1.93 2.92
CA VAL A 71 6.90 -2.42 4.18
C VAL A 71 6.97 -1.24 5.15
N THR A 72 5.96 -1.07 6.00
CA THR A 72 5.77 0.17 6.77
C THR A 72 6.93 0.48 7.73
N LYS A 73 7.56 -0.54 8.33
CA LYS A 73 8.74 -0.36 9.21
C LYS A 73 10.01 0.10 8.49
N GLU A 74 10.06 0.01 7.17
CA GLU A 74 11.18 0.50 6.36
C GLU A 74 10.94 1.92 5.82
N LEU A 75 9.71 2.45 5.92
CA LEU A 75 9.36 3.78 5.41
C LEU A 75 10.06 4.89 6.21
N THR A 76 10.50 5.92 5.50
CA THR A 76 11.00 7.18 6.07
C THR A 76 9.83 8.07 6.50
N GLU A 77 9.94 8.73 7.65
CA GLU A 77 8.88 9.66 8.11
C GLU A 77 8.84 10.94 7.28
N ALA A 78 10.00 11.39 6.79
CA ALA A 78 10.11 12.66 6.06
C ALA A 78 9.22 12.73 4.81
N GLU A 79 9.04 11.60 4.12
CA GLU A 79 8.28 11.53 2.86
C GLU A 79 7.00 10.71 3.01
N ASN A 80 6.99 9.74 3.94
CA ASN A 80 5.93 8.72 4.03
C ASN A 80 5.28 8.66 5.42
N LEU A 81 5.20 9.78 6.15
CA LEU A 81 4.60 9.85 7.49
C LEU A 81 3.24 9.14 7.57
N TRP A 82 2.34 9.45 6.65
CA TRP A 82 0.99 8.89 6.60
C TRP A 82 0.98 7.38 6.33
N LEU A 83 1.76 6.91 5.36
CA LEU A 83 1.86 5.48 5.02
C LEU A 83 2.54 4.67 6.12
N LYS A 84 3.56 5.23 6.77
CA LYS A 84 4.23 4.61 7.93
C LYS A 84 3.27 4.41 9.10
N SER A 85 2.30 5.31 9.19
CA SER A 85 1.27 5.34 10.23
C SER A 85 0.12 4.36 10.00
N LEU A 86 0.11 3.64 8.88
CA LEU A 86 -0.80 2.51 8.64
C LEU A 86 -0.31 1.25 9.40
N THR A 87 -0.28 1.33 10.73
CA THR A 87 0.20 0.26 11.61
C THR A 87 -0.60 0.20 12.90
N ASN A 88 -0.73 -1.01 13.47
CA ASN A 88 -1.37 -1.23 14.76
C ASN A 88 -0.42 -0.96 15.93
N GLU A 89 0.84 -0.65 15.66
CA GLU A 89 1.89 -0.37 16.65
C GLU A 89 2.09 1.15 16.84
N LEU A 90 1.06 1.95 16.54
CA LEU A 90 1.07 3.41 16.68
C LEU A 90 0.86 3.80 18.16
N GLU A 91 1.66 3.21 19.05
CA GLU A 91 1.66 3.56 20.47
C GLU A 91 2.27 4.96 20.64
N GLN A 92 1.77 5.71 21.62
CA GLN A 92 2.05 7.13 21.94
C GLN A 92 3.55 7.49 21.87
N ASN A 93 4.01 7.75 20.66
CA ASN A 93 5.39 8.07 20.32
C ASN A 93 5.36 9.29 19.40
N GLU A 94 6.52 9.92 19.24
CA GLU A 94 6.77 11.13 18.45
C GLU A 94 6.07 11.14 17.06
N THR A 95 5.91 9.98 16.42
CA THR A 95 5.19 9.83 15.14
C THR A 95 3.71 10.17 15.23
N ALA A 96 3.02 9.81 16.32
CA ALA A 96 1.60 10.13 16.52
C ALA A 96 1.38 11.63 16.73
N GLU A 97 2.29 12.29 17.47
CA GLU A 97 2.26 13.74 17.65
C GLU A 97 2.49 14.47 16.33
N LYS A 98 3.48 14.03 15.54
CA LYS A 98 3.74 14.58 14.20
C LYS A 98 2.54 14.44 13.26
N LEU A 99 1.83 13.30 13.30
CA LEU A 99 0.60 13.11 12.51
C LEU A 99 -0.49 14.11 12.90
N LEU A 100 -0.72 14.30 14.21
CA LEU A 100 -1.72 15.26 14.70
C LEU A 100 -1.35 16.69 14.32
N GLU A 101 -0.05 17.03 14.38
CA GLU A 101 0.44 18.34 13.96
C GLU A 101 0.24 18.56 12.45
N GLU A 102 0.62 17.61 11.61
CA GLU A 102 0.39 17.63 10.16
C GLU A 102 -1.10 17.73 9.81
N TYR A 103 -1.94 16.98 10.51
CA TYR A 103 -3.39 17.05 10.36
C TYR A 103 -3.94 18.42 10.74
N SER A 104 -3.49 18.99 11.87
CA SER A 104 -3.96 20.30 12.35
C SER A 104 -3.71 21.43 11.34
N LYS A 105 -2.58 21.37 10.62
CA LYS A 105 -2.23 22.34 9.58
C LYS A 105 -3.10 22.23 8.33
N ASN A 106 -3.72 21.06 8.11
CA ASN A 106 -4.41 20.71 6.85
C ASN A 106 -5.86 20.25 7.06
N GLN A 107 -6.53 20.67 8.15
CA GLN A 107 -7.87 20.18 8.52
C GLN A 107 -8.96 20.37 7.45
N ALA A 108 -8.83 21.38 6.58
CA ALA A 108 -9.78 21.60 5.49
C ALA A 108 -9.61 20.61 4.32
N ASN A 109 -8.52 19.82 4.30
CA ASN A 109 -8.23 18.88 3.22
C ASN A 109 -8.95 17.55 3.45
N ALA A 110 -9.84 17.19 2.52
CA ALA A 110 -10.64 15.97 2.57
C ALA A 110 -9.78 14.70 2.65
N LEU A 111 -8.62 14.66 1.98
CA LEU A 111 -7.73 13.50 1.97
C LEU A 111 -7.12 13.25 3.35
N TYR A 112 -6.65 14.32 4.01
CA TYR A 112 -6.09 14.26 5.36
C TYR A 112 -7.12 13.73 6.35
N ARG A 113 -8.37 14.17 6.23
CA ARG A 113 -9.48 13.67 7.04
C ARG A 113 -9.74 12.18 6.80
N SER A 114 -9.84 11.75 5.54
CA SER A 114 -10.08 10.33 5.21
C SER A 114 -8.98 9.41 5.74
N VAL A 115 -7.71 9.82 5.65
CA VAL A 115 -6.59 9.01 6.16
C VAL A 115 -6.58 8.98 7.69
N MET A 116 -6.84 10.10 8.37
CA MET A 116 -6.98 10.10 9.84
C MET A 116 -8.12 9.21 10.33
N GLU A 117 -9.29 9.26 9.68
CA GLU A 117 -10.42 8.38 10.00
C GLU A 117 -10.06 6.89 9.84
N LEU A 118 -9.14 6.56 8.93
CA LEU A 118 -8.64 5.20 8.74
C LEU A 118 -7.61 4.78 9.80
N ILE A 119 -6.73 5.68 10.23
CA ILE A 119 -5.68 5.40 11.24
C ILE A 119 -6.25 5.28 12.66
N VAL A 120 -7.27 6.07 13.00
CA VAL A 120 -7.87 6.10 14.36
C VAL A 120 -8.78 4.89 14.63
N ARG A 121 -9.14 4.11 13.61
CA ARG A 121 -10.14 3.05 13.68
C ARG A 121 -9.57 1.72 14.15
#